data_AF-A0AAU9Y3E8-F1
#
_entry.id   AF-A0AAU9Y3E8-F1
#
_cell.length_a   1.000
_cell.length_b   1.000
_cell.length_c   1.000
_cell.angle_alpha   90.00
_cell.angle_beta   90.00
_cell.angle_gamma   90.00
#
_symmetry.space_group_name_H-M   'P 1'
#
loop_
_entity.id
_entity.type
_entity.pdbx_description
1 polymer ?
#
loop_
_entity_poly.entity_id
_entity_poly.type
_entity_poly.pdbx_seq_one_letter_code
_entity_poly.pdbx_strand_id
1 'polypeptide(L)'
;MLTMADVSRVKVRAKLVVLSCCHSGSGEIRAEGVIGIARAFLGSGARSVLVALWAIPDSATEKLMSRFYEHLIEGESASESLHQAMKWMRKNGLNKVSLWASFTLIGDDVRLEFDKQRQDSVRTGRKTPTE
;
A
#
# COMPACT_ATOMS: atom_id res chain seq x y z
N MET A 1 -19.52 5.67 -2.39
CA MET A 1 -18.51 6.45 -3.13
C MET A 1 -17.97 7.47 -2.15
N LEU A 2 -16.66 7.47 -1.87
CA LEU A 2 -16.03 8.47 -0.98
C LEU A 2 -15.83 9.75 -1.77
N THR A 3 -16.45 10.85 -1.36
CA THR A 3 -16.23 12.15 -2.01
C THR A 3 -15.09 12.90 -1.33
N MET A 4 -14.44 13.83 -2.04
CA MET A 4 -13.42 14.70 -1.43
C MET A 4 -13.97 15.49 -0.22
N ALA A 5 -15.25 15.86 -0.26
CA ALA A 5 -15.93 16.52 0.84
C ALA A 5 -16.00 15.63 2.09
N ASP A 6 -16.17 14.32 1.92
CA ASP A 6 -16.20 13.37 3.04
C ASP A 6 -14.80 13.18 3.64
N VAL A 7 -13.76 13.08 2.81
CA VAL A 7 -12.36 13.01 3.27
C VAL A 7 -11.96 14.28 4.01
N SER A 8 -12.34 15.45 3.50
CA SER A 8 -12.02 16.73 4.16
C SER A 8 -12.70 16.90 5.54
N ARG A 9 -13.84 16.23 5.76
CA ARG A 9 -14.56 16.24 7.04
C ARG A 9 -14.02 15.24 8.04
N VAL A 10 -13.37 14.17 7.58
CA VAL A 10 -12.76 13.16 8.45
C VAL A 10 -11.33 13.58 8.76
N LYS A 11 -11.01 13.83 10.04
CA LYS A 11 -9.61 14.00 10.47
C LYS A 11 -8.91 12.64 10.39
N VAL A 12 -8.27 12.35 9.27
CA VAL A 12 -7.54 11.09 9.05
C VAL A 12 -6.19 11.19 9.77
N ARG A 13 -6.11 10.67 11.00
CA ARG A 13 -4.82 10.48 11.70
C ARG A 13 -4.13 9.18 11.25
N ALA A 14 -3.86 9.05 9.95
CA ALA A 14 -3.19 7.87 9.39
C ALA A 14 -1.73 8.20 9.02
N LYS A 15 -0.81 7.30 9.36
CA LYS A 15 0.58 7.38 8.87
C LYS A 15 0.64 7.11 7.36
N LEU A 16 -0.12 6.12 6.89
CA LEU A 16 -0.18 5.72 5.48
C LEU A 16 -1.63 5.44 5.08
N VAL A 17 -2.05 5.96 3.93
CA VAL A 17 -3.33 5.65 3.26
C VAL A 17 -3.00 4.94 1.94
N VAL A 18 -3.69 3.86 1.61
CA VAL A 18 -3.53 3.16 0.32
C VAL A 18 -4.82 3.27 -0.47
N LEU A 19 -4.75 3.87 -1.65
CA LEU A 19 -5.87 4.03 -2.58
C LEU A 19 -5.75 3.01 -3.70
N SER A 20 -6.34 1.84 -3.49
CA SER A 20 -6.43 0.76 -4.48
C SER A 20 -7.62 0.96 -5.43
N CYS A 21 -7.66 2.09 -6.12
CA CYS A 21 -8.68 2.33 -7.14
C CYS A 21 -8.25 1.61 -8.44
N CYS A 22 -8.65 0.35 -8.60
CA CYS A 22 -8.64 -0.31 -9.92
C CYS A 22 -10.05 -0.55 -10.48
N HIS A 23 -11.14 -0.37 -9.70
CA HIS A 23 -12.50 -0.74 -10.17
C HIS A 23 -13.67 0.06 -9.58
N SER A 24 -13.50 1.31 -9.17
CA SER A 24 -14.62 2.11 -8.64
C SER A 24 -15.38 2.88 -9.72
N GLY A 25 -16.19 2.16 -10.51
CA GLY A 25 -17.39 2.69 -11.19
C GLY A 25 -17.17 3.63 -12.39
N SER A 26 -17.42 3.11 -13.59
CA SER A 26 -17.89 3.84 -14.79
C SER A 26 -17.19 5.15 -15.22
N GLY A 27 -15.99 5.44 -14.72
CA GLY A 27 -15.16 6.57 -15.12
C GLY A 27 -13.72 6.14 -15.36
N GLU A 28 -13.13 6.62 -16.45
CA GLU A 28 -11.69 6.54 -16.68
C GLU A 28 -10.93 7.01 -15.43
N ILE A 29 -10.07 6.16 -14.87
CA ILE A 29 -9.15 6.57 -13.81
C ILE A 29 -8.12 7.52 -14.44
N ARG A 30 -8.43 8.80 -14.40
CA ARG A 30 -7.48 9.85 -14.78
C ARG A 30 -6.53 10.07 -13.61
N ALA A 31 -5.23 9.98 -13.86
CA ALA A 31 -4.18 10.22 -12.88
C ALA A 31 -4.38 11.56 -12.12
N GLU A 32 -4.91 12.58 -12.79
CA GLU A 32 -5.26 13.88 -12.20
C GLU A 32 -6.30 13.78 -11.07
N GLY A 33 -7.35 12.95 -11.24
CA GLY A 33 -8.39 12.75 -10.24
C GLY A 33 -7.87 12.02 -8.99
N VAL A 34 -6.99 11.04 -9.19
CA VAL A 34 -6.37 10.28 -8.10
C VAL A 34 -5.41 11.16 -7.28
N ILE A 35 -4.64 12.03 -7.94
CA ILE A 35 -3.78 13.01 -7.26
C ILE A 35 -4.62 13.99 -6.43
N GLY A 36 -5.77 14.44 -6.95
CA GLY A 36 -6.69 15.29 -6.20
C GLY A 36 -7.19 14.62 -4.91
N ILE A 37 -7.53 13.33 -4.97
CA ILE A 37 -7.97 12.56 -3.80
C ILE A 37 -6.81 12.36 -2.81
N ALA A 38 -5.61 12.06 -3.30
CA ALA A 38 -4.42 11.96 -2.47
C ALA A 38 -4.16 13.26 -1.71
N ARG A 39 -4.25 14.42 -2.40
CA ARG A 39 -4.13 15.74 -1.77
C ARG A 39 -5.21 15.98 -0.71
N ALA A 40 -6.44 15.54 -0.95
CA ALA A 40 -7.50 15.63 0.06
C ALA A 40 -7.17 14.81 1.32
N PHE A 41 -6.64 13.61 1.17
CA PHE A 41 -6.19 12.79 2.31
C PHE A 41 -5.01 13.44 3.06
N LEU A 42 -4.01 13.94 2.34
CA LEU A 42 -2.90 14.68 2.95
C LEU A 42 -3.39 15.92 3.71
N GLY A 43 -4.27 16.71 3.11
CA GLY A 43 -4.89 17.87 3.74
C GLY A 43 -5.77 17.53 4.95
N SER A 44 -6.34 16.31 4.98
CA SER A 44 -7.12 15.80 6.12
C SER A 44 -6.27 15.27 7.30
N GLY A 45 -4.94 15.21 7.13
CA GLY A 45 -3.98 14.81 8.16
C GLY A 45 -3.25 13.49 7.91
N ALA A 46 -3.46 12.83 6.76
CA ALA A 46 -2.64 11.68 6.39
C ALA A 46 -1.20 12.13 6.14
N ARG A 47 -0.21 11.37 6.62
CA ARG A 47 1.21 11.70 6.36
C ARG A 47 1.69 11.24 5.00
N SER A 48 1.18 10.12 4.52
CA SER A 48 1.60 9.51 3.26
C SER A 48 0.42 8.81 2.58
N VAL A 49 0.36 8.86 1.25
CA VAL A 49 -0.70 8.24 0.44
C VAL A 49 -0.07 7.47 -0.72
N LEU A 50 -0.32 6.16 -0.79
CA LEU A 50 0.02 5.30 -1.92
C LEU A 50 -1.16 5.26 -2.89
N VAL A 51 -0.91 5.55 -4.17
CA VAL A 51 -1.97 5.64 -5.18
C VAL A 51 -1.64 4.87 -6.46
N ALA A 52 -2.67 4.26 -7.06
CA ALA A 52 -2.58 3.67 -8.39
C ALA A 52 -2.66 4.77 -9.47
N LEU A 53 -1.70 4.79 -10.39
CA LEU A 53 -1.68 5.69 -11.54
C LEU A 53 -2.58 5.19 -12.68
N TRP A 54 -2.66 3.86 -12.86
CA TRP A 54 -3.50 3.18 -13.84
C TRP A 54 -3.82 1.75 -13.36
N ALA A 55 -4.86 1.14 -13.94
CA ALA A 55 -5.24 -0.23 -13.63
C ALA A 55 -4.24 -1.25 -14.21
N ILE A 56 -3.93 -2.29 -13.43
CA ILE A 56 -3.16 -3.45 -13.84
C ILE A 56 -3.93 -4.73 -13.48
N PRO A 57 -3.59 -5.90 -14.06
CA PRO A 57 -4.24 -7.15 -13.68
C PRO A 57 -4.16 -7.41 -12.18
N ASP A 58 -5.24 -7.93 -11.59
CA ASP A 58 -5.34 -8.15 -10.13
C ASP A 58 -4.20 -9.01 -9.59
N SER A 59 -3.75 -10.01 -10.34
CA SER A 59 -2.60 -10.86 -9.96
C SER A 59 -1.27 -10.12 -9.89
N ALA A 60 -1.10 -9.03 -10.65
CA ALA A 60 0.07 -8.16 -10.56
C ALA A 60 -0.07 -7.19 -9.38
N THR A 61 -1.28 -6.66 -9.14
CA THR A 61 -1.58 -5.82 -7.97
C THR A 61 -1.35 -6.59 -6.67
N GLU A 62 -1.83 -7.83 -6.58
CA GLU A 62 -1.65 -8.72 -5.43
C GLU A 62 -0.18 -8.93 -5.13
N LYS A 63 0.64 -9.25 -6.15
CA LYS A 63 2.08 -9.43 -5.99
C LYS A 63 2.80 -8.16 -5.54
N LEU A 64 2.46 -7.01 -6.13
CA LEU A 64 3.04 -5.72 -5.74
C LEU A 64 2.71 -5.40 -4.28
N MET A 65 1.43 -5.51 -3.91
CA MET A 65 0.96 -5.17 -2.57
C MET A 65 1.47 -6.14 -1.51
N SER A 66 1.53 -7.44 -1.82
CA SER A 66 2.09 -8.45 -0.92
C SER A 66 3.54 -8.13 -0.57
N ARG A 67 4.38 -7.84 -1.58
CA ARG A 67 5.78 -7.45 -1.35
C ARG A 67 5.91 -6.10 -0.66
N PHE A 68 5.08 -5.13 -1.02
CA PHE A 68 5.06 -3.83 -0.37
C PHE A 68 4.78 -3.95 1.14
N TYR A 69 3.74 -4.71 1.52
CA TYR A 69 3.40 -4.89 2.94
C TYR A 69 4.40 -5.76 3.70
N GLU A 70 4.99 -6.76 3.05
CA GLU A 70 6.05 -7.59 3.64
C GLU A 70 7.21 -6.71 4.11
N HIS A 71 7.77 -5.88 3.22
CA HIS A 71 8.85 -4.96 3.55
C HIS A 71 8.44 -3.90 4.58
N LEU A 72 7.20 -3.42 4.51
CA LEU A 72 6.68 -2.43 5.46
C LEU A 72 6.58 -3.02 6.88
N ILE A 73 6.22 -4.31 7.00
CA ILE A 73 6.18 -5.04 8.27
C ILE A 73 7.59 -5.35 8.80
N GLU A 74 8.55 -5.57 7.90
CA GLU A 74 9.97 -5.73 8.25
C GLU A 74 10.61 -4.44 8.80
N GLY A 75 9.90 -3.31 8.74
CA GLY A 75 10.31 -2.03 9.33
C GLY A 75 10.95 -1.08 8.32
N GLU A 76 10.93 -1.41 7.03
CA GLU A 76 11.32 -0.48 5.98
C GLU A 76 10.35 0.71 5.92
N SER A 77 10.81 1.82 5.34
CA SER A 77 9.95 2.97 5.09
C SER A 77 9.07 2.73 3.87
N ALA A 78 7.93 3.43 3.79
CA ALA A 78 6.97 3.24 2.71
C ALA A 78 7.59 3.43 1.32
N SER A 79 8.53 4.37 1.16
CA SER A 79 9.24 4.54 -0.12
C SER A 79 10.14 3.36 -0.46
N GLU A 80 10.90 2.84 0.53
CA GLU A 80 11.80 1.71 0.34
C GLU A 80 11.02 0.42 0.08
N SER A 81 9.94 0.17 0.84
CA SER A 81 9.06 -0.98 0.63
C SER A 81 8.45 -0.99 -0.77
N LEU A 82 8.04 0.17 -1.28
CA LEU A 82 7.54 0.30 -2.65
C LEU A 82 8.66 0.03 -3.66
N HIS A 83 9.84 0.61 -3.45
CA HIS A 83 10.99 0.39 -4.31
C HIS A 83 11.37 -1.10 -4.42
N GLN A 84 11.43 -1.80 -3.29
CA GLN A 84 11.75 -3.22 -3.24
C GLN A 84 10.66 -4.07 -3.90
N ALA A 85 9.38 -3.76 -3.71
CA ALA A 85 8.28 -4.42 -4.42
C ALA A 85 8.41 -4.27 -5.95
N MET A 86 8.67 -3.05 -6.44
CA MET A 86 8.88 -2.79 -7.87
C MET A 86 10.11 -3.52 -8.43
N LYS A 87 11.19 -3.56 -7.65
CA LYS A 87 12.42 -4.31 -8.01
C LYS A 87 12.16 -5.81 -8.05
N TRP A 88 11.39 -6.35 -7.10
CA TRP A 88 11.00 -7.74 -7.09
C TRP A 88 10.15 -8.10 -8.32
N MET A 89 9.16 -7.28 -8.68
CA MET A 89 8.35 -7.51 -9.88
C MET A 89 9.20 -7.58 -11.15
N ARG A 90 10.14 -6.64 -11.33
CA ARG A 90 11.08 -6.63 -12.46
C ARG A 90 11.99 -7.86 -12.51
N LYS A 91 12.32 -8.45 -11.37
CA LYS A 91 13.14 -9.67 -11.32
C LYS A 91 12.34 -10.95 -11.56
N ASN A 92 11.01 -10.91 -11.36
CA ASN A 92 10.14 -12.09 -11.41
C ASN A 92 9.23 -12.11 -12.66
N GLY A 93 9.71 -11.55 -13.78
CA GLY A 93 9.06 -11.65 -15.09
C GLY A 93 7.98 -10.61 -15.37
N LEU A 94 7.69 -9.69 -14.45
CA LEU A 94 6.74 -8.58 -14.63
C LEU A 94 7.49 -7.34 -15.15
N ASN A 95 8.20 -7.49 -16.27
CA ASN A 95 9.20 -6.50 -16.73
C ASN A 95 8.60 -5.29 -17.43
N LYS A 96 7.31 -5.36 -17.81
CA LYS A 96 6.60 -4.25 -18.45
C LYS A 96 6.44 -3.11 -17.45
N VAL A 97 6.82 -1.89 -17.85
CA VAL A 97 6.70 -0.67 -17.04
C VAL A 97 5.28 -0.49 -16.51
N SER A 98 4.28 -0.79 -17.34
CA SER A 98 2.87 -0.73 -16.95
C SER A 98 2.51 -1.63 -15.77
N LEU A 99 3.29 -2.66 -15.44
CA LEU A 99 2.99 -3.58 -14.33
C LEU A 99 3.65 -3.11 -13.04
N TRP A 100 4.97 -2.88 -13.06
CA TRP A 100 5.72 -2.56 -11.84
C TRP A 100 5.69 -1.08 -11.46
N ALA A 101 5.45 -0.15 -12.39
CA ALA A 101 5.45 1.30 -12.12
C ALA A 101 4.04 1.88 -11.91
N SER A 102 3.06 1.02 -11.62
CA SER A 102 1.63 1.38 -11.55
C SER A 102 1.23 2.14 -10.29
N PHE A 103 2.04 2.12 -9.24
CA PHE A 103 1.77 2.82 -7.97
C PHE A 103 2.81 3.90 -7.70
N THR A 104 2.38 4.98 -7.06
CA THR A 104 3.28 6.03 -6.56
C THR A 104 2.91 6.44 -5.14
N LEU A 105 3.91 6.90 -4.38
CA LEU A 105 3.74 7.37 -3.01
C LEU A 105 3.82 8.90 -2.99
N ILE A 106 2.89 9.55 -2.28
CA ILE A 106 2.82 11.01 -2.13
C ILE A 106 2.77 11.36 -0.65
N GLY A 107 3.66 12.25 -0.20
CA GLY A 107 3.75 12.69 1.19
C GLY A 107 5.07 12.29 1.84
N ASP A 108 5.05 12.13 3.16
CA ASP A 108 6.22 11.78 3.96
C ASP A 108 6.64 10.32 3.75
N ASP A 109 7.93 10.06 3.90
CA ASP A 109 8.47 8.71 3.98
C ASP A 109 8.26 8.13 5.38
N VAL A 110 7.14 7.43 5.57
CA VAL A 110 6.71 6.93 6.88
C VAL A 110 7.17 5.50 7.12
N ARG A 111 7.48 5.18 8.39
CA ARG A 111 7.61 3.80 8.88
C ARG A 111 6.40 3.40 9.71
N LEU A 112 5.99 2.15 9.60
CA LEU A 112 4.96 1.57 10.44
C LEU A 112 5.62 0.66 11.49
N GLU A 113 5.37 0.98 12.75
CA GLU A 113 5.77 0.12 13.86
C GLU A 113 4.64 -0.87 14.08
N PHE A 114 4.88 -2.14 13.77
CA PHE A 114 3.96 -3.21 14.10
C PHE A 114 4.41 -3.80 15.44
N ASP A 115 3.60 -3.65 16.48
CA ASP A 115 3.89 -4.26 17.78
C ASP A 115 4.00 -5.77 17.62
N LYS A 116 5.20 -6.30 17.88
CA LYS A 116 5.57 -7.71 17.79
C LYS A 116 4.89 -8.61 18.84
N GLN A 117 3.76 -8.20 19.43
CA GLN A 117 3.12 -8.92 20.55
C GLN A 117 2.35 -10.21 20.15
N ARG A 118 2.38 -10.63 18.88
CA ARG A 118 1.53 -11.74 18.40
C ARG A 118 2.27 -12.89 17.71
N GLN A 119 3.61 -12.94 17.74
CA GLN A 119 4.39 -14.04 17.16
C GLN A 119 4.99 -15.02 18.20
N ASP A 120 5.04 -14.66 19.48
CA ASP A 120 5.64 -15.54 20.51
C ASP A 120 4.67 -16.57 21.10
N SER A 121 3.34 -16.42 20.95
CA SER A 121 2.38 -17.42 21.44
C SER A 121 2.22 -18.63 20.51
N VAL A 122 2.54 -18.50 19.22
CA VAL A 122 2.39 -19.61 18.24
C VAL A 122 3.58 -20.57 18.29
N ARG A 123 4.77 -20.09 18.70
CA ARG A 123 5.99 -20.91 18.70
C ARG A 123 6.14 -21.80 19.94
N THR A 124 5.40 -21.53 21.01
CA THR A 124 5.46 -22.28 22.28
C THR A 124 4.44 -23.43 22.37
N GLY A 125 3.58 -23.63 21.36
CA GLY A 125 2.49 -24.62 21.40
C GLY A 125 2.77 -25.99 20.74
N ARG A 126 3.93 -26.23 20.12
CA ARG A 126 4.27 -27.55 19.52
C ARG A 126 5.41 -28.23 20.25
N LYS A 127 5.10 -28.84 21.40
CA LYS A 127 5.80 -30.02 21.91
C LYS A 127 4.76 -30.99 22.47
N THR A 128 4.36 -31.96 21.66
CA THR A 128 3.71 -33.18 22.14
C THR A 128 4.78 -34.06 22.80
N PRO A 129 4.60 -34.52 24.04
CA PRO A 129 5.43 -35.56 24.62
C PRO A 129 5.03 -36.90 24.00
N THR A 130 5.99 -37.61 23.42
CA THR A 130 5.84 -39.04 23.12
C THR A 130 6.72 -39.77 24.14
N GLU A 131 6.07 -40.48 25.08
CA GLU A 131 6.64 -41.66 25.74
C GLU A 131 6.65 -42.84 24.76
#